data_AF-A0A0C3QCP0-F1
#
_entry.id   AF-A0A0C3QCP0-F1
#
_cell.length_a   1.000
_cell.length_b   1.000
_cell.length_c   1.000
_cell.angle_alpha   90.00
_cell.angle_beta   90.00
_cell.angle_gamma   90.00
#
_symmetry.space_group_name_H-M   'P 1'
#
loop_
_entity.id
_entity.type
_entity.pdbx_description
1 polymer ?
#
loop_
_entity_poly.entity_id
_entity_poly.type
_entity_poly.pdbx_seq_one_letter_code
_entity_poly.pdbx_strand_id
1 'polypeptide(L)'
;EEPPDMSNYVDIQTLDSAKLDLNNPHRRIIMVGDLHGMLHSFEFVFSTWRGLANLLDVLKYNSTNDLVIHLGDISAKGPHSNELVARFAKEGVLGVRGNNDQKVIEWYAWFEWVKSHENGDLFLHALFGQRITPSQAKSLKLWKSLKYSYPKDWDWGGDHWNIARNLSPEDYQYLSSLPIVIHLPSLHTFMVHAGLLPMDPAHHLRSDVQPLAHVPESLPENPTAEDIERARYVQELSLLTDIAPNRDPYVKLNIRDIHDLEPTKRGPEDHEDNVPWSDLWNSVIKRCRGFNSTSDVSELRLRKPLPCNPITVVYSHASSRGLDLKKWSKGLDTGCVNGDGLTAMILGKGRHKALPPRKSGQKVQESAWPNDNDDERDKEVPFGENMRARLVSVSCPTPPHRAVKKSE
;
A
#
# COMPACT_ATOMS: atom_id res chain seq x y z
N GLU A 1 3.73 -31.94 13.01
CA GLU A 1 2.64 -31.39 12.18
C GLU A 1 3.23 -30.32 11.28
N GLU A 2 2.74 -30.17 10.06
CA GLU A 2 3.11 -29.01 9.25
C GLU A 2 2.56 -27.75 9.92
N PRO A 3 3.32 -26.63 9.92
CA PRO A 3 2.81 -25.38 10.46
C PRO A 3 1.52 -24.97 9.71
N PRO A 4 0.54 -24.37 10.41
CA PRO A 4 -0.63 -23.79 9.75
C PRO A 4 -0.19 -22.64 8.84
N ASP A 5 -1.09 -22.18 7.97
CA ASP A 5 -0.86 -20.93 7.23
C ASP A 5 -0.69 -19.77 8.23
N MET A 6 0.54 -19.27 8.33
CA MET A 6 0.91 -18.16 9.22
C MET A 6 0.65 -16.80 8.58
N SER A 7 0.26 -16.78 7.30
CA SER A 7 0.21 -15.55 6.51
C SER A 7 -0.99 -14.67 6.86
N ASN A 8 -2.12 -15.29 7.22
CA ASN A 8 -3.36 -14.61 7.65
C ASN A 8 -3.75 -13.44 6.73
N TYR A 9 -3.76 -13.68 5.41
CA TYR A 9 -4.08 -12.65 4.43
C TYR A 9 -5.55 -12.25 4.49
N VAL A 10 -5.80 -10.95 4.56
CA VAL A 10 -7.09 -10.34 4.23
C VAL A 10 -6.94 -9.73 2.85
N ASP A 11 -7.57 -10.28 1.82
CA ASP A 11 -7.25 -9.90 0.44
C ASP A 11 -7.69 -8.46 0.12
N ILE A 12 -8.96 -8.14 0.38
CA ILE A 12 -9.57 -6.85 0.04
C ILE A 12 -10.50 -6.33 1.15
N GLN A 13 -10.47 -5.01 1.36
CA GLN A 13 -11.52 -4.26 2.05
C GLN A 13 -12.08 -3.19 1.11
N THR A 14 -13.41 -3.16 0.94
CA THR A 14 -14.07 -2.08 0.19
C THR A 14 -14.59 -1.03 1.17
N LEU A 15 -14.21 0.24 0.98
CA LEU A 15 -14.76 1.35 1.75
C LEU A 15 -15.83 2.06 0.92
N ASP A 16 -17.05 2.07 1.45
CA ASP A 16 -18.19 2.73 0.81
C ASP A 16 -18.12 4.26 0.90
N SER A 17 -18.99 4.91 0.13
CA SER A 17 -19.11 6.38 0.08
C SER A 17 -19.47 7.01 1.43
N ALA A 18 -20.22 6.30 2.29
CA ALA A 18 -20.64 6.79 3.59
C ALA A 18 -19.45 6.87 4.56
N LYS A 19 -18.55 5.88 4.52
CA LYS A 19 -17.31 5.89 5.31
C LYS A 19 -16.35 6.99 4.85
N LEU A 20 -16.27 7.23 3.54
CA LEU A 20 -15.43 8.28 2.99
C LEU A 20 -15.99 9.68 3.26
N ASP A 21 -17.32 9.83 3.30
CA ASP A 21 -18.05 11.09 3.53
C ASP A 21 -17.59 12.21 2.59
N LEU A 22 -17.43 11.87 1.30
CA LEU A 22 -16.91 12.80 0.28
C LEU A 22 -17.81 14.02 0.04
N ASN A 23 -19.05 14.03 0.51
CA ASN A 23 -19.95 15.17 0.36
C ASN A 23 -19.75 16.23 1.45
N ASN A 24 -19.10 15.87 2.55
CA ASN A 24 -18.81 16.79 3.64
C ASN A 24 -17.62 17.70 3.27
N PRO A 25 -17.81 19.03 3.14
CA PRO A 25 -16.76 19.94 2.70
C PRO A 25 -15.61 20.08 3.70
N HIS A 26 -15.80 19.61 4.93
CA HIS A 26 -14.78 19.60 5.98
C HIS A 26 -13.99 18.29 6.02
N ARG A 27 -14.49 17.23 5.36
CA ARG A 27 -13.86 15.91 5.34
C ARG A 27 -12.52 15.95 4.61
N ARG A 28 -11.51 15.30 5.19
CA ARG A 28 -10.24 15.01 4.53
C ARG A 28 -9.94 13.52 4.59
N ILE A 29 -9.44 12.96 3.50
CA ILE A 29 -8.82 11.64 3.48
C ILE A 29 -7.32 11.88 3.33
N ILE A 30 -6.54 11.37 4.29
CA ILE A 30 -5.10 11.56 4.40
C ILE A 30 -4.45 10.20 4.19
N MET A 31 -3.83 10.01 3.03
CA MET A 31 -3.14 8.78 2.64
C MET A 31 -1.64 8.96 2.93
N VAL A 32 -1.04 8.10 3.74
CA VAL A 32 0.35 8.26 4.21
C VAL A 32 1.22 7.12 3.69
N GLY A 33 2.42 7.45 3.18
CA GLY A 33 3.41 6.46 2.74
C GLY A 33 4.05 5.66 3.89
N ASP A 34 5.13 4.93 3.59
CA ASP A 34 5.80 4.02 4.53
C ASP A 34 6.31 4.76 5.77
N LEU A 35 5.99 4.21 6.95
CA LEU A 35 6.31 4.85 8.24
C LEU A 35 7.51 4.21 8.93
N HIS A 36 7.66 2.88 8.85
CA HIS A 36 8.81 2.16 9.40
C HIS A 36 9.15 2.53 10.85
N GLY A 37 8.16 2.58 11.74
CA GLY A 37 8.37 2.95 13.14
C GLY A 37 8.84 4.40 13.36
N MET A 38 8.69 5.29 12.38
CA MET A 38 9.01 6.72 12.49
C MET A 38 7.87 7.50 13.17
N LEU A 39 7.50 7.05 14.37
CA LEU A 39 6.38 7.58 15.17
C LEU A 39 6.45 9.10 15.33
N HIS A 40 7.63 9.63 15.67
CA HIS A 40 7.77 11.07 15.86
C HIS A 40 7.48 11.84 14.57
N SER A 41 8.02 11.43 13.42
CA SER A 41 7.75 12.09 12.13
C SER A 41 6.25 12.15 11.81
N PHE A 42 5.51 11.12 12.24
CA PHE A 42 4.05 11.10 12.15
C PHE A 42 3.38 12.07 13.16
N GLU A 43 3.78 12.09 14.43
CA GLU A 43 2.78 12.25 15.52
C GLU A 43 2.95 13.39 16.54
N PHE A 44 3.91 14.31 16.43
CA PHE A 44 4.21 15.19 17.57
C PHE A 44 3.09 16.19 17.94
N VAL A 45 2.20 15.80 18.87
CA VAL A 45 1.08 16.60 19.39
C VAL A 45 1.13 16.79 20.92
N PHE A 46 2.10 16.23 21.67
CA PHE A 46 2.02 16.22 23.15
C PHE A 46 3.26 16.52 23.99
N SER A 47 4.34 17.14 23.49
CA SER A 47 5.28 17.77 24.43
C SER A 47 5.93 19.04 23.92
N THR A 48 6.19 19.94 24.85
CA THR A 48 6.85 21.22 24.63
C THR A 48 8.28 21.01 24.11
N TRP A 49 8.58 21.64 22.97
CA TRP A 49 9.91 22.04 22.49
C TRP A 49 10.96 20.95 22.15
N ARG A 50 11.09 20.66 20.85
CA ARG A 50 12.28 21.00 20.05
C ARG A 50 11.90 21.02 18.57
N GLY A 51 12.23 22.12 17.88
CA GLY A 51 11.67 22.45 16.57
C GLY A 51 12.05 21.49 15.45
N LEU A 52 11.12 20.58 15.15
CA LEU A 52 10.96 19.85 13.89
C LEU A 52 9.46 19.96 13.54
N ALA A 53 9.13 20.06 12.26
CA ALA A 53 7.74 20.02 11.80
C ALA A 53 7.34 18.56 11.55
N ASN A 54 6.22 18.12 12.09
CA ASN A 54 5.76 16.73 12.03
C ASN A 54 4.45 16.65 11.23
N LEU A 55 4.16 15.49 10.64
CA LEU A 55 3.12 15.37 9.61
C LEU A 55 1.73 15.81 10.12
N LEU A 56 1.25 15.26 11.24
CA LEU A 56 -0.10 15.60 11.74
C LEU A 56 -0.24 17.07 12.21
N ASP A 57 0.83 17.69 12.70
CA ASP A 57 0.84 19.11 13.10
C ASP A 57 0.76 20.03 11.88
N VAL A 58 1.56 19.75 10.84
CA VAL A 58 1.47 20.45 9.54
C VAL A 58 0.06 20.34 8.95
N LEU A 59 -0.56 19.17 9.12
CA LEU A 59 -1.92 18.92 8.67
C LEU A 59 -3.00 19.56 9.56
N LYS A 60 -2.67 19.98 10.79
CA LYS A 60 -3.66 20.36 11.82
C LYS A 60 -4.74 19.29 11.93
N TYR A 61 -4.32 18.06 12.18
CA TYR A 61 -5.19 16.89 12.19
C TYR A 61 -6.38 17.05 13.15
N ASN A 62 -7.54 16.59 12.70
CA ASN A 62 -8.80 16.60 13.44
C ASN A 62 -9.54 15.28 13.23
N SER A 63 -9.53 14.42 14.25
CA SER A 63 -10.13 13.08 14.21
C SER A 63 -11.63 13.06 13.89
N THR A 64 -12.35 14.18 14.04
CA THR A 64 -13.77 14.27 13.68
C THR A 64 -13.97 14.38 12.16
N ASN A 65 -13.05 15.07 11.47
CA ASN A 65 -13.19 15.41 10.05
C ASN A 65 -12.17 14.69 9.17
N ASP A 66 -11.11 14.14 9.73
CA ASP A 66 -10.02 13.55 8.98
C ASP A 66 -10.07 12.03 9.09
N LEU A 67 -9.88 11.36 7.96
CA LEU A 67 -9.68 9.93 7.86
C LEU A 67 -8.24 9.67 7.45
N VAL A 68 -7.45 9.06 8.32
CA VAL A 68 -6.09 8.63 8.00
C VAL A 68 -6.11 7.20 7.47
N ILE A 69 -5.41 6.96 6.37
CA ILE A 69 -5.19 5.64 5.78
C ILE A 69 -3.69 5.49 5.47
N HIS A 70 -2.99 4.54 6.10
CA HIS A 70 -1.58 4.28 5.80
C HIS A 70 -1.40 3.25 4.67
N LEU A 71 -0.29 3.34 3.93
CA LEU A 71 0.01 2.49 2.76
C LEU A 71 0.89 1.27 3.08
N GLY A 72 0.79 0.76 4.30
CA GLY A 72 1.61 -0.33 4.82
C GLY A 72 2.98 0.10 5.36
N ASP A 73 3.77 -0.90 5.72
CA ASP A 73 5.11 -0.78 6.28
C ASP A 73 5.16 0.19 7.46
N ILE A 74 4.27 -0.05 8.42
CA ILE A 74 4.26 0.71 9.68
C ILE A 74 5.35 0.22 10.63
N SER A 75 5.77 -1.03 10.50
CA SER A 75 6.78 -1.66 11.34
C SER A 75 8.14 -1.84 10.64
N ALA A 76 9.14 -2.24 11.43
CA ALA A 76 10.53 -2.47 11.05
C ALA A 76 11.32 -1.22 10.61
N LYS A 77 12.65 -1.38 10.56
CA LYS A 77 13.71 -0.46 10.15
C LYS A 77 13.93 0.75 11.06
N GLY A 78 12.88 1.34 11.63
CA GLY A 78 12.98 2.49 12.53
C GLY A 78 12.78 2.14 14.02
N PRO A 79 12.90 3.15 14.90
CA PRO A 79 13.08 2.91 16.33
C PRO A 79 11.80 2.61 17.13
N HIS A 80 10.62 2.99 16.65
CA HIS A 80 9.38 2.98 17.45
C HIS A 80 8.28 2.09 16.84
N SER A 81 8.64 0.94 16.24
CA SER A 81 7.66 0.08 15.56
C SER A 81 6.53 -0.42 16.47
N ASN A 82 6.84 -1.00 17.64
CA ASN A 82 5.79 -1.49 18.55
C ASN A 82 4.89 -0.34 19.06
N GLU A 83 5.46 0.83 19.35
CA GLU A 83 4.72 2.01 19.82
C GLU A 83 3.77 2.54 18.73
N LEU A 84 4.24 2.60 17.48
CA LEU A 84 3.43 3.04 16.34
C LEU A 84 2.28 2.06 16.05
N VAL A 85 2.55 0.75 16.07
CA VAL A 85 1.50 -0.27 15.90
C VAL A 85 0.46 -0.14 17.01
N ALA A 86 0.88 -0.06 18.28
CA ALA A 86 -0.02 0.06 19.41
C ALA A 86 -0.89 1.33 19.34
N ARG A 87 -0.30 2.42 18.86
CA ARG A 87 -1.02 3.68 18.67
C ARG A 87 -2.07 3.56 17.57
N PHE A 88 -1.72 2.99 16.42
CA PHE A 88 -2.65 2.81 15.30
C PHE A 88 -3.77 1.83 15.65
N ALA A 89 -3.47 0.74 16.36
CA ALA A 89 -4.44 -0.20 16.88
C ALA A 89 -5.45 0.48 17.82
N LYS A 90 -4.95 1.28 18.78
CA LYS A 90 -5.77 2.04 19.73
C LYS A 90 -6.69 3.06 19.05
N GLU A 91 -6.20 3.72 18.00
CA GLU A 91 -6.97 4.75 17.28
C GLU A 91 -7.83 4.19 16.15
N GLY A 92 -7.68 2.91 15.80
CA GLY A 92 -8.39 2.28 14.69
C GLY A 92 -8.03 2.91 13.33
N VAL A 93 -6.75 3.26 13.14
CA VAL A 93 -6.26 3.85 11.88
C VAL A 93 -6.37 2.82 10.77
N LEU A 94 -6.99 3.20 9.65
CA LEU A 94 -7.12 2.30 8.50
C LEU A 94 -5.79 2.20 7.75
N GLY A 95 -5.61 1.12 6.99
CA GLY A 95 -4.48 1.01 6.10
C GLY A 95 -4.44 -0.31 5.36
N VAL A 96 -3.45 -0.43 4.48
CA VAL A 96 -3.10 -1.72 3.87
C VAL A 96 -1.89 -2.31 4.56
N ARG A 97 -1.72 -3.62 4.43
CA ARG A 97 -0.58 -4.35 4.99
C ARG A 97 0.66 -4.16 4.10
N GLY A 98 1.82 -3.88 4.70
CA GLY A 98 3.11 -3.89 4.01
C GLY A 98 3.87 -5.21 4.10
N ASN A 99 4.94 -5.36 3.33
CA ASN A 99 5.74 -6.59 3.37
C ASN A 99 6.54 -6.75 4.66
N ASN A 100 6.92 -5.67 5.33
CA ASN A 100 7.55 -5.72 6.65
C ASN A 100 6.53 -6.09 7.72
N ASP A 101 5.31 -5.55 7.63
CA ASP A 101 4.21 -5.91 8.53
C ASP A 101 3.84 -7.39 8.40
N GLN A 102 3.81 -7.91 7.17
CA GLN A 102 3.56 -9.33 6.88
C GLN A 102 4.54 -10.25 7.61
N LYS A 103 5.83 -9.94 7.59
CA LYS A 103 6.85 -10.74 8.30
C LYS A 103 6.67 -10.71 9.81
N VAL A 104 6.23 -9.58 10.37
CA VAL A 104 5.94 -9.47 11.81
C VAL A 104 4.75 -10.34 12.18
N ILE A 105 3.68 -10.34 11.37
CA ILE A 105 2.49 -11.19 11.56
C ILE A 105 2.88 -12.67 11.53
N GLU A 106 3.67 -13.08 10.54
CA GLU A 106 4.12 -14.45 10.41
C GLU A 106 4.97 -14.91 11.60
N TRP A 107 5.89 -14.06 12.09
CA TRP A 107 6.66 -14.34 13.31
C TRP A 107 5.76 -14.48 14.53
N TYR A 108 4.78 -13.60 14.69
CA TYR A 108 3.84 -13.68 15.81
C TYR A 108 3.02 -14.98 15.74
N ALA A 109 2.47 -15.31 14.57
CA ALA A 109 1.73 -16.55 14.35
C ALA A 109 2.60 -17.78 14.63
N TRP A 110 3.90 -17.73 14.28
CA TRP A 110 4.85 -18.78 14.65
C TRP A 110 5.04 -18.91 16.16
N PHE A 111 5.14 -17.79 16.91
CA PHE A 111 5.19 -17.84 18.37
C PHE A 111 3.93 -18.49 18.95
N GLU A 112 2.74 -18.10 18.50
CA GLU A 112 1.48 -18.68 18.97
C GLU A 112 1.37 -20.18 18.64
N TRP A 113 1.80 -20.58 17.45
CA TRP A 113 1.87 -21.99 17.08
C TRP A 113 2.86 -22.77 17.95
N VAL A 114 4.02 -22.20 18.27
CA VAL A 114 4.95 -22.85 19.21
C VAL A 114 4.32 -22.98 20.59
N LYS A 115 3.67 -21.92 21.12
CA LYS A 115 2.98 -21.95 22.42
C LYS A 115 1.89 -23.01 22.52
N SER A 116 1.24 -23.36 21.41
CA SER A 116 0.16 -24.36 21.41
C SER A 116 0.64 -25.80 21.65
N HIS A 117 1.95 -26.05 21.53
CA HIS A 117 2.53 -27.37 21.75
C HIS A 117 2.96 -27.60 23.21
N GLU A 118 3.04 -28.87 23.60
CA GLU A 118 3.55 -29.27 24.91
C GLU A 118 4.97 -28.70 25.13
N ASN A 119 5.19 -28.01 26.25
CA ASN A 119 6.43 -27.30 26.59
C ASN A 119 6.85 -26.15 25.65
N GLY A 120 6.02 -25.76 24.68
CA GLY A 120 6.34 -24.70 23.73
C GLY A 120 6.45 -23.31 24.36
N ASP A 121 5.56 -23.00 25.30
CA ASP A 121 5.63 -21.78 26.09
C ASP A 121 6.96 -21.71 26.88
N LEU A 122 7.30 -22.79 27.59
CA LEU A 122 8.57 -22.91 28.31
C LEU A 122 9.79 -22.75 27.38
N PHE A 123 9.70 -23.27 26.15
CA PHE A 123 10.76 -23.08 25.16
C PHE A 123 10.90 -21.62 24.76
N LEU A 124 9.81 -20.92 24.47
CA LEU A 124 9.87 -19.50 24.13
C LEU A 124 10.38 -18.67 25.30
N HIS A 125 9.96 -18.96 26.54
CA HIS A 125 10.52 -18.34 27.74
C HIS A 125 12.04 -18.47 27.80
N ALA A 126 12.57 -19.69 27.63
CA ALA A 126 14.01 -19.94 27.61
C ALA A 126 14.70 -19.25 26.42
N LEU A 127 14.07 -19.28 25.25
CA LEU A 127 14.58 -18.69 24.02
C LEU A 127 14.70 -17.16 24.13
N PHE A 128 13.74 -16.51 24.78
CA PHE A 128 13.72 -15.07 25.01
C PHE A 128 14.67 -14.64 26.15
N GLY A 129 15.49 -15.56 26.66
CA GLY A 129 16.49 -15.29 27.70
C GLY A 129 15.91 -15.20 29.11
N GLN A 130 14.68 -15.66 29.32
CA GLN A 130 14.08 -15.68 30.66
C GLN A 130 14.63 -16.87 31.47
N ARG A 131 14.75 -16.67 32.79
CA ARG A 131 15.30 -17.68 33.69
C ARG A 131 14.36 -18.88 33.80
N ILE A 132 14.92 -20.08 33.60
CA ILE A 132 14.24 -21.36 33.79
C ILE A 132 14.90 -22.17 34.91
N THR A 133 14.14 -23.03 35.57
CA THR A 133 14.62 -23.92 36.62
C THR A 133 15.38 -25.13 36.05
N PRO A 134 16.21 -25.82 36.85
CA PRO A 134 16.89 -27.05 36.41
C PRO A 134 15.94 -28.17 35.95
N SER A 135 14.75 -28.27 36.57
CA SER A 135 13.72 -29.22 36.17
C SER A 135 13.16 -28.89 34.78
N GLN A 136 12.83 -27.62 34.55
CA GLN A 136 12.40 -27.10 33.24
C GLN A 136 13.47 -27.30 32.15
N ALA A 137 14.75 -27.10 32.48
CA ALA A 137 15.85 -27.33 31.55
C ALA A 137 15.95 -28.82 31.13
N LYS A 138 15.60 -29.76 32.01
CA LYS A 138 15.56 -31.19 31.70
C LYS A 138 14.41 -31.51 30.73
N SER A 139 13.23 -30.94 30.95
CA SER A 139 12.09 -31.06 30.01
C SER A 139 12.41 -30.47 28.63
N LEU A 140 13.12 -29.33 28.59
CA LEU A 140 13.53 -28.68 27.34
C LEU A 140 14.61 -29.44 26.55
N LYS A 141 15.52 -30.17 27.21
CA LYS A 141 16.51 -31.01 26.51
C LYS A 141 15.83 -32.11 25.69
N LEU A 142 14.71 -32.64 26.18
CA LEU A 142 13.87 -33.59 25.46
C LEU A 142 13.16 -32.90 24.28
N TRP A 143 12.66 -31.69 24.51
CA TRP A 143 11.94 -30.89 23.51
C TRP A 143 12.82 -30.39 22.35
N LYS A 144 14.07 -29.95 22.59
CA LYS A 144 15.00 -29.52 21.54
C LYS A 144 15.35 -30.62 20.52
N SER A 145 15.10 -31.89 20.85
CA SER A 145 15.25 -33.02 19.92
C SER A 145 14.08 -33.15 18.92
N LEU A 146 12.94 -32.53 19.23
CA LEU A 146 11.77 -32.38 18.36
C LEU A 146 11.93 -31.06 17.59
N LYS A 147 12.56 -31.14 16.42
CA LYS A 147 12.85 -29.99 15.57
C LYS A 147 11.55 -29.28 15.15
N TYR A 148 11.40 -28.01 15.51
CA TYR A 148 10.52 -27.11 14.79
C TYR A 148 11.33 -26.39 13.72
N SER A 149 10.94 -26.58 12.46
CA SER A 149 11.52 -25.88 11.32
C SER A 149 10.74 -24.58 11.13
N TYR A 150 11.41 -23.43 11.24
CA TYR A 150 10.92 -22.20 10.65
C TYR A 150 11.50 -22.09 9.22
N PRO A 151 10.91 -21.27 8.32
CA PRO A 151 11.45 -21.08 6.98
C PRO A 151 12.90 -20.58 7.02
N LYS A 152 13.78 -21.12 6.17
CA LYS A 152 15.23 -20.85 6.21
C LYS A 152 15.59 -19.39 5.94
N ASP A 153 14.71 -18.66 5.29
CA ASP A 153 14.85 -17.25 4.90
C ASP A 153 14.40 -16.28 5.99
N TRP A 154 13.89 -16.77 7.12
CA TRP A 154 13.51 -15.93 8.26
C TRP A 154 14.71 -15.56 9.12
N ASP A 155 14.82 -14.26 9.42
CA ASP A 155 15.94 -13.68 10.17
C ASP A 155 15.72 -13.80 11.69
N TRP A 156 16.41 -14.75 12.31
CA TRP A 156 16.25 -15.08 13.72
C TRP A 156 16.86 -14.01 14.64
N GLY A 157 16.08 -13.48 15.58
CA GLY A 157 16.55 -12.39 16.44
C GLY A 157 16.72 -11.07 15.71
N GLY A 158 16.33 -11.01 14.43
CA GLY A 158 16.30 -9.80 13.63
C GLY A 158 15.16 -8.86 14.03
N ASP A 159 14.98 -7.82 13.23
CA ASP A 159 14.06 -6.73 13.55
C ASP A 159 12.59 -7.20 13.63
N HIS A 160 12.11 -7.90 12.59
CA HIS A 160 10.73 -8.43 12.57
C HIS A 160 10.44 -9.38 13.73
N TRP A 161 11.42 -10.22 14.09
CA TRP A 161 11.33 -11.14 15.22
C TRP A 161 11.19 -10.40 16.55
N ASN A 162 12.01 -9.37 16.77
CA ASN A 162 11.97 -8.58 18.00
C ASN A 162 10.66 -7.79 18.13
N ILE A 163 10.17 -7.22 17.03
CA ILE A 163 8.89 -6.52 17.00
C ILE A 163 7.77 -7.50 17.35
N ALA A 164 7.67 -8.63 16.65
CA ALA A 164 6.65 -9.63 16.87
C ALA A 164 6.63 -10.14 18.31
N ARG A 165 7.81 -10.36 18.91
CA ARG A 165 7.93 -10.82 20.29
C ARG A 165 7.32 -9.85 21.30
N ASN A 166 7.35 -8.56 20.99
CA ASN A 166 6.90 -7.49 21.88
C ASN A 166 5.52 -6.94 21.50
N LEU A 167 4.80 -7.55 20.55
CA LEU A 167 3.40 -7.17 20.26
C LEU A 167 2.45 -7.68 21.34
N SER A 168 1.44 -6.86 21.68
CA SER A 168 0.27 -7.35 22.38
C SER A 168 -0.66 -8.14 21.44
N PRO A 169 -1.57 -8.97 21.97
CA PRO A 169 -2.61 -9.61 21.16
C PRO A 169 -3.46 -8.61 20.37
N GLU A 170 -3.75 -7.45 20.95
CA GLU A 170 -4.53 -6.38 20.31
C GLU A 170 -3.76 -5.75 19.14
N ASP A 171 -2.46 -5.53 19.30
CA ASP A 171 -1.58 -5.00 18.25
C ASP A 171 -1.45 -5.99 17.09
N TYR A 172 -1.30 -7.28 17.42
CA TYR A 172 -1.31 -8.35 16.42
C TYR A 172 -2.66 -8.43 15.69
N GLN A 173 -3.78 -8.35 16.42
CA GLN A 173 -5.11 -8.36 15.83
C GLN A 173 -5.29 -7.19 14.86
N TYR A 174 -4.81 -6.01 15.22
CA TYR A 174 -4.79 -4.87 14.32
C TYR A 174 -4.00 -5.17 13.03
N LEU A 175 -2.72 -5.57 13.13
CA LEU A 175 -1.89 -5.87 11.96
C LEU A 175 -2.49 -6.96 11.06
N SER A 176 -2.95 -8.05 11.69
CA SER A 176 -3.57 -9.19 11.00
C SER A 176 -4.93 -8.85 10.38
N SER A 177 -5.62 -7.80 10.83
CA SER A 177 -6.86 -7.32 10.21
C SER A 177 -6.67 -6.41 9.00
N LEU A 178 -5.45 -5.88 8.79
CA LEU A 178 -5.17 -5.00 7.65
C LEU A 178 -5.28 -5.77 6.32
N PRO A 179 -6.06 -5.27 5.35
CA PRO A 179 -6.17 -5.87 4.02
C PRO A 179 -4.91 -5.65 3.18
N ILE A 180 -4.72 -6.48 2.15
CA ILE A 180 -3.68 -6.27 1.13
C ILE A 180 -4.08 -5.13 0.19
N VAL A 181 -5.37 -5.01 -0.13
CA VAL A 181 -5.93 -3.96 -0.98
C VAL A 181 -7.11 -3.28 -0.29
N ILE A 182 -7.14 -1.95 -0.32
CA ILE A 182 -8.37 -1.19 -0.06
C ILE A 182 -8.94 -0.71 -1.41
N HIS A 183 -10.20 -1.03 -1.68
CA HIS A 183 -10.95 -0.53 -2.83
C HIS A 183 -11.85 0.64 -2.43
N LEU A 184 -11.77 1.74 -3.18
CA LEU A 184 -12.55 2.95 -2.99
C LEU A 184 -13.42 3.19 -4.24
N PRO A 185 -14.60 2.54 -4.37
CA PRO A 185 -15.41 2.61 -5.58
C PRO A 185 -15.78 4.03 -5.96
N SER A 186 -16.19 4.87 -4.99
CA SER A 186 -16.58 6.26 -5.25
C SER A 186 -15.44 7.17 -5.71
N LEU A 187 -14.19 6.73 -5.55
CA LEU A 187 -13.00 7.41 -6.05
C LEU A 187 -12.37 6.68 -7.25
N HIS A 188 -12.90 5.52 -7.65
CA HIS A 188 -12.30 4.61 -8.63
C HIS A 188 -10.80 4.45 -8.39
N THR A 189 -10.49 4.00 -7.16
CA THR A 189 -9.12 3.94 -6.66
C THR A 189 -8.88 2.64 -5.90
N PHE A 190 -7.72 2.03 -6.13
CA PHE A 190 -7.14 1.04 -5.23
C PHE A 190 -6.03 1.67 -4.39
N MET A 191 -5.97 1.29 -3.12
CA MET A 191 -4.79 1.48 -2.29
C MET A 191 -4.15 0.11 -2.07
N VAL A 192 -2.85 0.01 -2.28
CA VAL A 192 -2.07 -1.24 -2.18
C VAL A 192 -0.66 -0.88 -1.74
N HIS A 193 0.02 -1.74 -0.99
CA HIS A 193 1.36 -1.40 -0.50
C HIS A 193 2.39 -1.24 -1.63
N ALA A 194 2.60 -2.25 -2.47
CA ALA A 194 3.62 -2.19 -3.52
C ALA A 194 3.04 -1.86 -4.91
N GLY A 195 2.06 -2.63 -5.38
CA GLY A 195 1.50 -2.39 -6.71
C GLY A 195 0.50 -3.42 -7.20
N LEU A 196 -0.07 -3.13 -8.37
CA LEU A 196 -1.02 -3.96 -9.10
C LEU A 196 -0.74 -3.89 -10.59
N LEU A 197 -0.94 -4.98 -11.32
CA LEU A 197 -0.84 -4.97 -12.78
C LEU A 197 -2.17 -4.59 -13.44
N PRO A 198 -2.17 -3.81 -14.53
CA PRO A 198 -3.39 -3.46 -15.27
C PRO A 198 -3.80 -4.52 -16.31
N MET A 199 -2.92 -5.50 -16.54
CA MET A 199 -3.06 -6.61 -17.49
C MET A 199 -2.09 -7.72 -17.08
N ASP A 200 -2.33 -8.95 -17.52
CA ASP A 200 -1.34 -10.01 -17.46
C ASP A 200 -0.27 -9.81 -18.56
N PRO A 201 1.02 -9.58 -18.24
CA PRO A 201 2.04 -9.32 -19.25
C PRO A 201 2.36 -10.55 -20.13
N ALA A 202 2.03 -11.77 -19.69
CA ALA A 202 2.21 -12.99 -20.49
C ALA A 202 1.26 -13.06 -21.70
N HIS A 203 0.25 -12.20 -21.74
CA HIS A 203 -0.77 -12.18 -22.79
C HIS A 203 -0.82 -10.86 -23.54
N HIS A 204 -1.21 -10.91 -24.82
CA HIS A 204 -1.45 -9.70 -25.59
C HIS A 204 -2.56 -8.85 -24.94
N LEU A 205 -2.41 -7.53 -24.95
CA LEU A 205 -3.32 -6.59 -24.26
C LEU A 205 -4.81 -6.74 -24.65
N ARG A 206 -5.11 -7.27 -25.84
CA ARG A 206 -6.49 -7.49 -26.33
C ARG A 206 -6.91 -8.95 -26.35
N SER A 207 -6.18 -9.81 -25.64
CA SER A 207 -6.55 -11.22 -25.48
C SER A 207 -7.81 -11.33 -24.63
N ASP A 208 -8.59 -12.40 -24.84
CA ASP A 208 -9.84 -12.67 -24.14
C ASP A 208 -9.70 -12.87 -22.63
N VAL A 209 -8.48 -13.11 -22.15
CA VAL A 209 -8.16 -13.21 -20.72
C VAL A 209 -7.95 -11.86 -20.03
N GLN A 210 -7.88 -10.76 -20.79
CA GLN A 210 -7.59 -9.44 -20.22
C GLN A 210 -8.87 -8.73 -19.78
N PRO A 211 -9.06 -8.44 -18.48
CA PRO A 211 -10.32 -7.89 -17.97
C PRO A 211 -10.68 -6.51 -18.55
N LEU A 212 -9.68 -5.73 -18.97
CA LEU A 212 -9.88 -4.39 -19.54
C LEU A 212 -10.09 -4.39 -21.06
N ALA A 213 -9.99 -5.55 -21.72
CA ALA A 213 -10.14 -5.64 -23.18
C ALA A 213 -11.60 -5.77 -23.64
N HIS A 214 -12.54 -5.97 -22.71
CA HIS A 214 -13.95 -6.27 -23.00
C HIS A 214 -14.89 -5.49 -22.10
N VAL A 215 -16.12 -5.30 -22.58
CA VAL A 215 -17.22 -4.74 -21.79
C VAL A 215 -17.72 -5.85 -20.85
N PRO A 216 -17.96 -5.58 -19.55
CA PRO A 216 -18.55 -6.55 -18.64
C PRO A 216 -19.90 -7.06 -19.16
N GLU A 217 -20.10 -8.38 -19.14
CA GLU A 217 -21.36 -9.03 -19.59
C GLU A 217 -22.60 -8.54 -18.83
N SER A 218 -22.40 -8.01 -17.61
CA SER A 218 -23.46 -7.44 -16.80
C SER A 218 -24.04 -6.13 -17.34
N LEU A 219 -23.41 -5.48 -18.33
CA LEU A 219 -23.86 -4.21 -18.88
C LEU A 219 -24.92 -4.44 -19.97
N PRO A 220 -26.16 -3.92 -19.81
CA PRO A 220 -27.19 -4.04 -20.84
C PRO A 220 -26.89 -3.17 -22.06
N GLU A 221 -27.53 -3.45 -23.21
CA GLU A 221 -27.32 -2.71 -24.48
C GLU A 221 -27.62 -1.21 -24.38
N ASN A 222 -28.59 -0.82 -23.57
CA ASN A 222 -28.96 0.58 -23.31
C ASN A 222 -28.80 0.90 -21.81
N PRO A 223 -27.56 1.14 -21.35
CA PRO A 223 -27.28 1.21 -19.93
C PRO A 223 -27.68 2.56 -19.33
N THR A 224 -28.21 2.52 -18.12
CA THR A 224 -28.35 3.69 -17.26
C THR A 224 -26.98 4.08 -16.66
N ALA A 225 -26.90 5.23 -16.00
CA ALA A 225 -25.69 5.62 -15.27
C ALA A 225 -25.37 4.62 -14.13
N GLU A 226 -26.40 4.07 -13.47
CA GLU A 226 -26.22 3.06 -12.43
C GLU A 226 -25.68 1.73 -12.99
N ASP A 227 -26.14 1.33 -14.18
CA ASP A 227 -25.61 0.15 -14.87
C ASP A 227 -24.13 0.32 -15.24
N ILE A 228 -23.75 1.52 -15.71
CA ILE A 228 -22.35 1.85 -16.02
C ILE A 228 -21.50 1.79 -14.76
N GLU A 229 -21.94 2.36 -13.65
CA GLU A 229 -21.22 2.33 -12.38
C GLU A 229 -21.08 0.89 -11.83
N ARG A 230 -22.14 0.08 -11.95
CA ARG A 230 -22.08 -1.34 -11.59
C ARG A 230 -21.11 -2.13 -12.45
N ALA A 231 -21.16 -1.94 -13.77
CA ALA A 231 -20.22 -2.60 -14.68
C ALA A 231 -18.77 -2.14 -14.43
N ARG A 232 -18.56 -0.86 -14.13
CA ARG A 232 -17.26 -0.33 -13.71
C ARG A 232 -16.77 -1.00 -12.44
N TYR A 233 -17.61 -1.09 -11.41
CA TYR A 233 -17.27 -1.79 -10.16
C TYR A 233 -16.84 -3.24 -10.42
N VAL A 234 -17.57 -3.98 -11.26
CA VAL A 234 -17.22 -5.35 -11.64
C VAL A 234 -15.87 -5.41 -12.40
N GLN A 235 -15.65 -4.50 -13.35
CA GLN A 235 -14.40 -4.43 -14.10
C GLN A 235 -13.19 -4.02 -13.24
N GLU A 236 -13.41 -3.19 -12.22
CA GLU A 236 -12.36 -2.84 -11.26
C GLU A 236 -11.97 -4.07 -10.44
N LEU A 237 -12.95 -4.82 -9.92
CA LEU A 237 -12.66 -6.05 -9.17
C LEU A 237 -11.99 -7.13 -10.02
N SER A 238 -12.31 -7.22 -11.31
CA SER A 238 -11.67 -8.19 -12.21
C SER A 238 -10.16 -7.92 -12.42
N LEU A 239 -9.67 -6.71 -12.16
CA LEU A 239 -8.22 -6.47 -12.10
C LEU A 239 -7.56 -7.28 -10.98
N LEU A 240 -8.25 -7.50 -9.86
CA LEU A 240 -7.73 -8.30 -8.75
C LEU A 240 -7.92 -9.80 -8.99
N THR A 241 -9.06 -10.18 -9.57
CA THR A 241 -9.46 -11.58 -9.69
C THR A 241 -9.08 -12.24 -10.99
N ASP A 242 -8.84 -11.53 -12.09
CA ASP A 242 -8.69 -12.15 -13.42
C ASP A 242 -7.24 -12.08 -13.94
N ILE A 243 -6.45 -11.16 -13.41
CA ILE A 243 -5.01 -11.06 -13.70
C ILE A 243 -4.26 -12.00 -12.78
N ALA A 244 -3.66 -13.06 -13.33
CA ALA A 244 -3.05 -14.13 -12.54
C ALA A 244 -2.00 -13.61 -11.51
N PRO A 245 -1.05 -12.71 -11.87
CA PRO A 245 -0.15 -12.11 -10.90
C PRO A 245 -0.82 -11.37 -9.73
N ASN A 246 -1.98 -10.74 -9.94
CA ASN A 246 -2.66 -9.97 -8.89
C ASN A 246 -3.37 -10.87 -7.87
N ARG A 247 -3.55 -12.16 -8.17
CA ARG A 247 -4.08 -13.16 -7.22
C ARG A 247 -3.06 -13.56 -6.16
N ASP A 248 -1.77 -13.33 -6.41
CA ASP A 248 -0.70 -13.62 -5.46
C ASP A 248 -0.48 -12.42 -4.50
N PRO A 249 -0.74 -12.56 -3.19
CA PRO A 249 -0.45 -11.51 -2.21
C PRO A 249 1.02 -11.09 -2.20
N TYR A 250 1.95 -12.01 -2.49
CA TYR A 250 3.37 -11.71 -2.53
C TYR A 250 3.68 -10.64 -3.58
N VAL A 251 3.07 -10.72 -4.76
CA VAL A 251 3.22 -9.73 -5.84
C VAL A 251 2.73 -8.36 -5.37
N LYS A 252 1.51 -8.29 -4.81
CA LYS A 252 0.91 -7.03 -4.32
C LYS A 252 1.70 -6.35 -3.19
N LEU A 253 2.43 -7.16 -2.41
CA LEU A 253 3.29 -6.70 -1.32
C LEU A 253 4.73 -6.36 -1.75
N ASN A 254 5.20 -6.83 -2.92
CA ASN A 254 6.64 -6.74 -3.22
C ASN A 254 6.99 -6.23 -4.62
N ILE A 255 6.03 -6.13 -5.56
CA ILE A 255 6.31 -5.74 -6.94
C ILE A 255 6.95 -4.35 -7.01
N ARG A 256 7.99 -4.23 -7.83
CA ARG A 256 8.63 -2.97 -8.21
C ARG A 256 8.61 -2.80 -9.72
N ASP A 257 8.99 -3.84 -10.44
CA ASP A 257 9.13 -3.85 -11.90
C ASP A 257 8.51 -5.10 -12.51
N ILE A 258 8.54 -5.14 -13.84
CA ILE A 258 8.25 -6.27 -14.70
C ILE A 258 9.52 -6.59 -15.46
N HIS A 259 9.94 -7.85 -15.42
CA HIS A 259 11.12 -8.38 -16.11
C HIS A 259 10.73 -9.67 -16.81
N ASP A 260 11.07 -9.82 -18.09
CA ASP A 260 10.71 -11.01 -18.88
C ASP A 260 9.22 -11.39 -18.77
N LEU A 261 8.33 -10.39 -18.80
CA LEU A 261 6.87 -10.52 -18.65
C LEU A 261 6.40 -10.98 -17.26
N GLU A 262 7.27 -11.04 -16.27
CA GLU A 262 6.96 -11.45 -14.91
C GLU A 262 7.14 -10.31 -13.90
N PRO A 263 6.27 -10.19 -12.88
CA PRO A 263 6.46 -9.21 -11.81
C PRO A 263 7.71 -9.55 -10.99
N THR A 264 8.48 -8.52 -10.63
CA THR A 264 9.68 -8.68 -9.82
C THR A 264 9.78 -7.64 -8.72
N LYS A 265 10.39 -8.04 -7.61
CA LYS A 265 10.77 -7.14 -6.50
C LYS A 265 12.06 -6.36 -6.77
N ARG A 266 12.75 -6.67 -7.88
CA ARG A 266 13.98 -5.99 -8.32
C ARG A 266 13.63 -4.66 -9.01
N GLY A 267 14.52 -3.68 -8.87
CA GLY A 267 14.42 -2.35 -9.48
C GLY A 267 15.18 -2.25 -10.81
N PRO A 268 15.13 -1.10 -11.52
CA PRO A 268 15.93 -0.89 -12.74
C PRO A 268 17.44 -0.84 -12.46
N GLU A 269 17.82 -0.59 -11.21
CA GLU A 269 19.20 -0.69 -10.73
C GLU A 269 19.75 -2.13 -10.79
N ASP A 270 18.87 -3.14 -10.81
CA ASP A 270 19.25 -4.55 -10.88
C ASP A 270 19.39 -5.06 -12.33
N HIS A 271 18.56 -4.54 -13.26
CA HIS A 271 18.55 -4.92 -14.68
C HIS A 271 18.05 -3.76 -15.56
N GLU A 272 18.79 -3.39 -16.61
CA GLU A 272 18.46 -2.27 -17.52
C GLU A 272 17.12 -2.44 -18.25
N ASP A 273 16.69 -3.69 -18.49
CA ASP A 273 15.45 -4.00 -19.21
C ASP A 273 14.19 -4.01 -18.32
N ASN A 274 14.34 -3.74 -17.02
CA ASN A 274 13.20 -3.71 -16.10
C ASN A 274 12.26 -2.54 -16.42
N VAL A 275 10.97 -2.83 -16.46
CA VAL A 275 9.92 -1.81 -16.67
C VAL A 275 9.16 -1.60 -15.37
N PRO A 276 9.10 -0.37 -14.82
CA PRO A 276 8.26 -0.06 -13.67
C PRO A 276 6.81 -0.49 -13.90
N TRP A 277 6.25 -1.24 -12.93
CA TRP A 277 4.86 -1.69 -13.03
C TRP A 277 3.92 -0.48 -13.17
N SER A 278 4.26 0.64 -12.53
CA SER A 278 3.51 1.89 -12.57
C SER A 278 3.51 2.51 -13.97
N ASP A 279 4.55 2.29 -14.77
CA ASP A 279 4.59 2.73 -16.17
C ASP A 279 3.67 1.88 -17.04
N LEU A 280 3.69 0.55 -16.85
CA LEU A 280 2.74 -0.34 -17.53
C LEU A 280 1.30 0.06 -17.17
N TRP A 281 1.01 0.25 -15.88
CA TRP A 281 -0.28 0.72 -15.36
C TRP A 281 -0.78 1.95 -16.13
N ASN A 282 0.02 3.02 -16.14
CA ASN A 282 -0.38 4.26 -16.82
C ASN A 282 -0.49 4.07 -18.33
N SER A 283 0.34 3.24 -18.94
CA SER A 283 0.32 2.98 -20.39
C SER A 283 -0.94 2.26 -20.87
N VAL A 284 -1.52 1.40 -20.01
CA VAL A 284 -2.74 0.65 -20.28
C VAL A 284 -3.96 1.49 -19.91
N ILE A 285 -4.02 2.03 -18.68
CA ILE A 285 -5.17 2.77 -18.18
C ILE A 285 -5.45 4.03 -19.01
N LYS A 286 -4.43 4.68 -19.60
CA LYS A 286 -4.64 5.84 -20.51
C LYS A 286 -5.45 5.50 -21.76
N ARG A 287 -5.62 4.22 -22.10
CA ARG A 287 -6.37 3.73 -23.26
C ARG A 287 -7.85 3.48 -22.94
N CYS A 288 -8.24 3.47 -21.68
CA CYS A 288 -9.63 3.37 -21.25
C CYS A 288 -10.45 4.60 -21.72
N ARG A 289 -11.62 4.36 -22.33
CA ARG A 289 -12.53 5.38 -22.88
C ARG A 289 -14.00 5.19 -22.49
N GLY A 290 -14.28 4.31 -21.53
CA GLY A 290 -15.62 3.90 -21.13
C GLY A 290 -16.20 2.81 -22.03
N PHE A 291 -17.37 2.30 -21.65
CA PHE A 291 -18.02 1.17 -22.34
C PHE A 291 -18.69 1.57 -23.67
N ASN A 292 -19.01 2.86 -23.85
CA ASN A 292 -19.77 3.37 -24.99
C ASN A 292 -18.91 3.75 -26.19
N SER A 293 -17.61 3.45 -26.18
CA SER A 293 -16.71 3.80 -27.28
C SER A 293 -16.99 2.92 -28.50
N THR A 294 -18.00 3.28 -29.30
CA THR A 294 -18.02 2.89 -30.71
C THR A 294 -16.73 3.40 -31.33
N SER A 295 -16.01 2.51 -32.01
CA SER A 295 -14.73 2.82 -32.63
C SER A 295 -14.93 3.88 -33.71
N ASP A 296 -14.84 5.15 -33.31
CA ASP A 296 -14.92 6.29 -34.20
C ASP A 296 -13.72 6.22 -35.15
N VAL A 297 -14.01 6.18 -36.44
CA VAL A 297 -13.06 5.84 -37.53
C VAL A 297 -11.90 6.86 -37.62
N SER A 298 -11.97 7.96 -36.86
CA SER A 298 -10.99 9.04 -36.81
C SER A 298 -9.79 8.82 -35.86
N GLU A 299 -9.74 7.73 -35.08
CA GLU A 299 -8.63 7.45 -34.14
C GLU A 299 -7.43 6.66 -34.72
N LEU A 300 -7.25 6.63 -36.05
CA LEU A 300 -6.14 5.95 -36.74
C LEU A 300 -4.71 6.41 -36.35
N ARG A 301 -4.55 7.42 -35.48
CA ARG A 301 -3.27 7.91 -34.96
C ARG A 301 -2.98 7.52 -33.51
N LEU A 302 -3.94 6.96 -32.78
CA LEU A 302 -3.77 6.48 -31.40
C LEU A 302 -3.90 4.94 -31.36
N ARG A 303 -3.09 4.28 -30.54
CA ARG A 303 -3.24 2.85 -30.24
C ARG A 303 -4.70 2.62 -29.79
N LYS A 304 -5.46 1.79 -30.53
CA LYS A 304 -6.92 1.58 -30.39
C LYS A 304 -7.40 1.60 -28.90
N PRO A 305 -8.52 2.28 -28.58
CA PRO A 305 -9.03 2.45 -27.22
C PRO A 305 -9.53 1.13 -26.61
N LEU A 306 -9.52 1.04 -25.28
CA LEU A 306 -10.02 -0.10 -24.51
C LEU A 306 -11.41 0.23 -23.93
N PRO A 307 -12.34 -0.75 -23.92
CA PRO A 307 -13.70 -0.59 -23.37
C PRO A 307 -13.69 -0.69 -21.84
N CYS A 308 -12.93 0.19 -21.20
CA CYS A 308 -12.79 0.27 -19.76
C CYS A 308 -12.87 1.71 -19.29
N ASN A 309 -13.16 1.90 -18.00
CA ASN A 309 -13.01 3.19 -17.35
C ASN A 309 -11.67 3.29 -16.62
N PRO A 310 -11.03 4.47 -16.56
CA PRO A 310 -9.78 4.62 -15.84
C PRO A 310 -9.90 4.38 -14.33
N ILE A 311 -8.89 3.78 -13.72
CA ILE A 311 -8.77 3.57 -12.27
C ILE A 311 -7.41 4.05 -11.77
N THR A 312 -7.37 4.63 -10.58
CA THR A 312 -6.13 5.11 -9.94
C THR A 312 -5.60 4.08 -8.95
N VAL A 313 -4.28 3.95 -8.84
CA VAL A 313 -3.65 3.21 -7.73
C VAL A 313 -2.83 4.17 -6.88
N VAL A 314 -2.98 4.09 -5.56
CA VAL A 314 -2.14 4.79 -4.58
C VAL A 314 -1.32 3.74 -3.83
N TYR A 315 -0.01 3.93 -3.76
CA TYR A 315 0.92 2.91 -3.29
C TYR A 315 2.19 3.48 -2.64
N SER A 316 3.05 2.61 -2.12
CA SER A 316 4.27 2.93 -1.36
C SER A 316 5.41 1.94 -1.69
N HIS A 317 6.23 1.45 -0.74
CA HIS A 317 7.29 0.41 -0.87
C HIS A 317 8.57 0.75 -1.65
N ALA A 318 8.47 1.55 -2.71
CA ALA A 318 9.56 1.77 -3.66
C ALA A 318 10.40 3.03 -3.35
N SER A 319 10.87 3.19 -2.10
CA SER A 319 11.65 4.36 -1.64
C SER A 319 12.85 4.76 -2.50
N SER A 320 13.46 3.82 -3.24
CA SER A 320 14.54 4.17 -4.18
C SER A 320 14.08 5.07 -5.34
N ARG A 321 12.76 5.12 -5.60
CA ARG A 321 12.14 6.03 -6.58
C ARG A 321 11.64 7.32 -5.97
N GLY A 322 11.59 7.41 -4.64
CA GLY A 322 10.98 8.53 -3.93
C GLY A 322 9.51 8.76 -4.35
N LEU A 323 9.17 10.03 -4.52
CA LEU A 323 7.81 10.46 -4.86
C LEU A 323 7.47 10.17 -6.36
N ASP A 324 6.85 9.03 -6.66
CA ASP A 324 6.47 8.64 -8.03
C ASP A 324 5.02 9.01 -8.39
N LEU A 325 4.82 10.20 -8.98
CA LEU A 325 3.49 10.71 -9.30
C LEU A 325 3.19 10.68 -10.80
N LYS A 326 2.31 9.77 -11.21
CA LYS A 326 1.79 9.66 -12.59
C LYS A 326 0.29 9.89 -12.60
N LYS A 327 -0.34 9.98 -13.77
CA LYS A 327 -1.78 10.30 -13.87
C LYS A 327 -2.65 9.30 -13.10
N TRP A 328 -2.41 8.01 -13.29
CA TRP A 328 -3.21 6.90 -12.76
C TRP A 328 -2.50 6.07 -11.68
N SER A 329 -1.30 6.44 -11.26
CA SER A 329 -0.59 5.81 -10.15
C SER A 329 0.13 6.84 -9.27
N LYS A 330 0.03 6.72 -7.95
CA LYS A 330 0.58 7.65 -6.96
C LYS A 330 1.45 6.91 -5.94
N GLY A 331 2.77 6.95 -6.09
CA GLY A 331 3.73 6.39 -5.14
C GLY A 331 4.09 7.43 -4.07
N LEU A 332 3.92 7.09 -2.79
CA LEU A 332 4.14 8.00 -1.65
C LEU A 332 5.33 7.61 -0.75
N ASP A 333 6.08 6.56 -1.09
CA ASP A 333 7.27 6.16 -0.32
C ASP A 333 8.44 7.11 -0.62
N THR A 334 8.56 8.15 0.20
CA THR A 334 9.65 9.13 0.12
C THR A 334 10.81 8.82 1.06
N GLY A 335 10.90 7.60 1.61
CA GLY A 335 12.10 7.12 2.28
C GLY A 335 12.34 7.68 3.69
N CYS A 336 11.28 7.96 4.47
CA CYS A 336 11.40 8.59 5.80
C CYS A 336 12.47 7.94 6.71
N VAL A 337 12.49 6.60 6.79
CA VAL A 337 13.46 5.86 7.63
C VAL A 337 14.91 5.98 7.15
N ASN A 338 15.14 6.44 5.93
CA ASN A 338 16.46 6.69 5.36
C ASN A 338 16.97 8.12 5.62
N GLY A 339 16.16 8.96 6.28
CA GLY A 339 16.45 10.37 6.53
C GLY A 339 15.90 11.34 5.49
N ASP A 340 15.04 10.87 4.60
CA ASP A 340 14.48 11.66 3.51
C ASP A 340 13.15 12.31 3.95
N GLY A 341 12.02 11.96 3.32
CA GLY A 341 10.71 12.53 3.61
C GLY A 341 9.68 11.52 4.10
N LEU A 342 8.67 12.01 4.84
CA LEU A 342 7.38 11.33 5.01
C LEU A 342 6.31 12.13 4.28
N THR A 343 5.69 11.52 3.27
CA THR A 343 4.72 12.18 2.40
C THR A 343 3.30 11.66 2.65
N ALA A 344 2.36 12.60 2.66
CA ALA A 344 0.93 12.32 2.65
C ALA A 344 0.25 12.97 1.45
N MET A 345 -0.73 12.25 0.90
CA MET A 345 -1.67 12.75 -0.10
C MET A 345 -3.04 12.98 0.54
N ILE A 346 -3.60 14.16 0.33
CA ILE A 346 -4.83 14.63 0.96
C ILE A 346 -5.89 14.84 -0.11
N LEU A 347 -7.03 14.18 0.03
CA LEU A 347 -8.25 14.47 -0.71
C LEU A 347 -9.22 15.21 0.22
N GLY A 348 -9.98 16.16 -0.32
CA GLY A 348 -10.97 16.94 0.45
C GLY A 348 -10.46 18.27 0.99
N LYS A 349 -11.34 18.98 1.73
CA LYS A 349 -11.22 20.37 2.19
C LYS A 349 -10.87 21.38 1.07
N GLY A 350 -11.91 21.83 0.37
CA GLY A 350 -11.87 23.12 -0.34
C GLY A 350 -11.77 23.13 -1.86
N ARG A 351 -12.20 22.06 -2.57
CA ARG A 351 -12.54 22.08 -4.02
C ARG A 351 -13.19 20.75 -4.44
N HIS A 352 -14.42 20.47 -3.99
CA HIS A 352 -15.34 19.61 -4.77
C HIS A 352 -15.83 20.36 -6.01
N LYS A 353 -14.94 21.06 -6.72
CA LYS A 353 -15.27 21.49 -8.08
C LYS A 353 -15.06 20.26 -8.93
N ALA A 354 -16.14 19.51 -9.15
CA ALA A 354 -16.25 18.76 -10.39
C ALA A 354 -15.77 19.69 -11.51
N LEU A 355 -14.75 19.28 -12.25
CA LEU A 355 -14.40 20.01 -13.47
C LEU A 355 -15.68 20.06 -14.33
N PRO A 356 -16.04 21.21 -14.90
CA PRO A 356 -17.20 21.28 -15.79
C PRO A 356 -17.04 20.23 -16.89
N PRO A 357 -18.16 19.62 -17.37
CA PRO A 357 -18.11 18.57 -18.36
C PRO A 357 -17.29 19.03 -19.57
N ARG A 358 -16.41 18.13 -20.02
CA ARG A 358 -15.45 18.33 -21.10
C ARG A 358 -16.19 18.86 -22.35
N LYS A 359 -15.89 20.09 -22.80
CA LYS A 359 -16.26 20.50 -24.16
C LYS A 359 -15.39 19.69 -25.14
N SER A 360 -16.02 19.08 -26.14
CA SER A 360 -15.33 18.32 -27.18
C SER A 360 -14.25 19.21 -27.85
N GLY A 361 -13.00 18.74 -27.85
CA GLY A 361 -11.92 19.36 -28.64
C GLY A 361 -10.74 19.99 -27.89
N GLN A 362 -10.75 20.12 -26.55
CA GLN A 362 -9.55 20.60 -25.83
C GLN A 362 -8.55 19.45 -25.56
N LYS A 363 -7.38 19.52 -26.21
CA LYS A 363 -6.21 18.69 -25.88
C LYS A 363 -5.71 19.09 -24.49
N VAL A 364 -5.55 18.10 -23.61
CA VAL A 364 -4.81 18.26 -22.36
C VAL A 364 -3.36 18.56 -22.74
N GLN A 365 -2.85 19.72 -22.35
CA GLN A 365 -1.42 19.99 -22.41
C GLN A 365 -0.78 19.13 -21.31
N GLU A 366 0.03 18.16 -21.71
CA GLU A 366 0.82 17.27 -20.83
C GLU A 366 1.87 18.03 -19.97
N SER A 367 1.97 19.36 -20.12
CA SER A 367 2.98 20.22 -19.49
C SER A 367 2.63 20.72 -18.08
N ALA A 368 1.62 20.15 -17.42
CA ALA A 368 1.24 20.52 -16.05
C ALA A 368 1.80 19.57 -14.98
N TRP A 369 2.68 18.63 -15.36
CA TRP A 369 3.44 17.84 -14.41
C TRP A 369 4.67 18.64 -13.99
N PRO A 370 4.90 18.85 -12.69
CA PRO A 370 6.01 19.66 -12.23
C PRO A 370 7.34 18.93 -12.44
N ASN A 371 8.38 19.68 -12.80
CA ASN A 371 9.77 19.22 -12.73
C ASN A 371 10.22 19.13 -11.25
N ASP A 372 11.24 18.31 -10.99
CA ASP A 372 11.80 17.94 -9.67
C ASP A 372 12.38 19.10 -8.81
N ASN A 373 12.14 20.38 -9.17
CA ASN A 373 12.85 21.53 -8.60
C ASN A 373 11.98 22.61 -7.93
N ASP A 374 10.67 22.40 -7.75
CA ASP A 374 9.80 23.37 -7.07
C ASP A 374 9.50 22.94 -5.61
N ASP A 375 9.97 23.74 -4.64
CA ASP A 375 9.79 23.64 -3.18
C ASP A 375 8.63 22.70 -2.73
N GLU A 376 8.99 21.47 -2.35
CA GLU A 376 8.12 20.28 -2.26
C GLU A 376 7.14 20.23 -1.07
N ARG A 377 7.02 21.29 -0.27
CA ARG A 377 6.33 21.20 1.04
C ARG A 377 4.80 21.23 0.96
N ASP A 378 4.22 21.72 -0.14
CA ASP A 378 2.77 21.75 -0.35
C ASP A 378 2.39 21.92 -1.84
N LYS A 379 1.78 20.90 -2.46
CA LYS A 379 1.48 20.91 -3.90
C LYS A 379 0.13 20.30 -4.24
N GLU A 380 -0.66 20.94 -5.11
CA GLU A 380 -1.85 20.32 -5.70
C GLU A 380 -1.51 19.52 -6.96
N VAL A 381 -1.92 18.25 -7.01
CA VAL A 381 -1.72 17.34 -8.15
C VAL A 381 -3.04 16.75 -8.65
N PRO A 382 -3.17 16.39 -9.95
CA PRO A 382 -4.35 15.69 -10.46
C PRO A 382 -4.54 14.34 -9.78
N PHE A 383 -5.79 13.98 -9.47
CA PHE A 383 -6.17 12.69 -8.89
C PHE A 383 -7.39 12.12 -9.62
N GLY A 384 -7.30 10.86 -10.06
CA GLY A 384 -8.34 10.25 -10.89
C GLY A 384 -8.64 11.05 -12.16
N GLU A 385 -9.91 11.02 -12.58
CA GLU A 385 -10.35 11.72 -13.79
C GLU A 385 -10.51 13.22 -13.56
N ASN A 386 -11.15 13.60 -12.45
CA ASN A 386 -11.70 14.94 -12.26
C ASN A 386 -11.37 15.58 -10.90
N MET A 387 -10.51 14.96 -10.08
CA MET A 387 -10.19 15.45 -8.74
C MET A 387 -8.77 16.02 -8.67
N ARG A 388 -8.49 16.73 -7.58
CA ARG A 388 -7.15 17.18 -7.20
C ARG A 388 -6.85 16.70 -5.79
N ALA A 389 -5.61 16.31 -5.56
CA ALA A 389 -5.10 15.99 -4.25
C ALA A 389 -4.05 17.03 -3.85
N ARG A 390 -3.89 17.25 -2.55
CA ARG A 390 -2.82 18.06 -1.98
C ARG A 390 -1.75 17.14 -1.39
N LEU A 391 -0.49 17.39 -1.71
CA LEU A 391 0.65 16.68 -1.15
C LEU A 391 1.27 17.50 -0.04
N VAL A 392 1.62 16.84 1.06
CA VAL A 392 2.34 17.42 2.18
C VAL A 392 3.47 16.47 2.56
N SER A 393 4.68 17.00 2.68
CA SER A 393 5.87 16.23 3.04
C SER A 393 6.58 16.89 4.23
N VAL A 394 7.08 16.06 5.14
CA VAL A 394 7.95 16.49 6.25
C VAL A 394 9.29 15.78 6.15
N SER A 395 10.37 16.44 6.54
CA SER A 395 11.70 15.81 6.60
C SER A 395 11.79 14.88 7.80
N CYS A 396 12.41 13.71 7.60
CA CYS A 396 12.59 12.71 8.64
C CYS A 396 14.05 12.66 9.14
N PRO A 397 14.26 12.47 10.45
CA PRO A 397 15.60 12.23 10.98
C PRO A 397 16.11 10.85 10.56
N THR A 398 17.41 10.72 10.29
CA THR A 398 18.03 9.40 10.09
C THR A 398 18.13 8.67 11.44
N PRO A 399 17.63 7.42 11.58
CA PRO A 399 17.78 6.65 12.80
C PRO A 399 19.26 6.40 13.15
N PRO A 400 19.65 6.42 14.45
CA PRO A 400 21.07 6.31 14.86
C PRO A 400 21.79 5.07 14.32
N HIS A 401 21.12 3.91 14.29
CA HIS A 401 21.69 2.65 13.79
C HIS A 401 21.88 2.63 12.26
N ARG A 402 21.19 3.52 11.53
CA ARG A 402 21.34 3.68 10.07
C ARG A 402 22.39 4.73 9.70
N ALA A 403 22.62 5.73 10.57
CA ALA A 403 23.64 6.75 10.34
C ALA A 403 25.05 6.15 10.19
N VAL A 404 25.36 5.10 10.94
CA VAL A 404 26.68 4.42 10.93
C VAL A 404 26.95 3.70 9.61
N LYS A 405 25.92 3.20 8.92
CA LYS A 405 26.06 2.48 7.64
C LYS A 405 26.26 3.38 6.42
N LYS A 406 25.97 4.69 6.51
CA LYS A 406 26.20 5.65 5.42
C LYS A 406 27.62 6.24 5.41
N SER A 407 28.41 6.01 6.47
CA SER A 407 29.77 6.56 6.64
C SER A 407 30.89 5.55 6.33
N GLU A 408 30.54 4.33 5.94
CA GLU A 408 31.43 3.31 5.36
C GLU A 408 31.14 3.17 3.87
#